data_AF-A0AAU9XB06-F1
#
_entry.id   AF-A0AAU9XB06-F1
#
_cell.length_a   1.000
_cell.length_b   1.000
_cell.length_c   1.000
_cell.angle_alpha   90.00
_cell.angle_beta   90.00
_cell.angle_gamma   90.00
#
_symmetry.space_group_name_H-M   'P 1'
#
loop_
_entity.id
_entity.type
_entity.pdbx_description
1 polymer ?
#
loop_
_entity_poly.entity_id
_entity_poly.type
_entity_poly.pdbx_seq_one_letter_code
_entity_poly.pdbx_strand_id
1 'polypeptide(L)'
;MDDDLTYSSNTGVNWLIYQEGQGMFCLLCRRHSTSDNQNKSKYNLEPAIRFKWKAFEEHANSQQHAAAITAKLLSRVSTFEEVRKIEDAKDDVYYKTLLTMKWISKEEISNKKFTSLLELLQQVSLEDIKYFKHRSAGSVREMFLLIGSILKAQLVHDISKAKCFDF
;
A
#
# COMPACT_ATOMS: atom_id res chain seq x y z
N MET A 1 -30.34 -20.60 8.87
CA MET A 1 -29.36 -20.15 9.88
C MET A 1 -29.65 -18.68 10.09
N ASP A 2 -29.68 -18.20 11.33
CA ASP A 2 -29.99 -16.79 11.60
C ASP A 2 -28.79 -15.95 11.17
N ASP A 3 -28.90 -15.28 10.01
CA ASP A 3 -27.80 -14.50 9.41
C ASP A 3 -27.37 -13.34 10.31
N ASP A 4 -28.22 -12.91 11.24
CA ASP A 4 -28.03 -11.75 12.10
C ASP A 4 -26.93 -11.95 13.16
N LEU A 5 -26.63 -13.19 13.57
CA LEU A 5 -25.59 -13.46 14.57
C LEU A 5 -24.20 -13.71 13.94
N THR A 6 -24.16 -14.23 12.71
CA THR A 6 -22.92 -14.64 12.04
C THR A 6 -22.33 -13.54 11.17
N TYR A 7 -23.14 -12.54 10.82
CA TYR A 7 -22.72 -11.36 10.08
C TYR A 7 -22.40 -10.18 11.00
N SER A 8 -21.19 -9.65 10.88
CA SER A 8 -20.83 -8.40 11.58
C SER A 8 -21.06 -7.23 10.64
N SER A 9 -22.11 -6.45 10.87
CA SER A 9 -22.41 -5.21 10.13
C SER A 9 -21.25 -4.21 10.18
N ASN A 10 -20.57 -4.11 11.32
CA ASN A 10 -19.41 -3.23 11.53
C ASN A 10 -18.22 -3.59 10.63
N THR A 11 -17.99 -4.88 10.38
CA THR A 11 -16.90 -5.33 9.51
C THR A 11 -17.36 -5.69 8.10
N GLY A 12 -18.66 -5.84 7.86
CA GLY A 12 -19.23 -6.30 6.59
C GLY A 12 -18.82 -7.73 6.23
N VAL A 13 -18.51 -8.57 7.22
CA VAL A 13 -17.98 -9.92 7.03
C VAL A 13 -18.84 -10.91 7.80
N ASN A 14 -19.22 -12.01 7.14
CA ASN A 14 -19.69 -13.20 7.83
C ASN A 14 -18.48 -13.87 8.48
N TRP A 15 -18.39 -13.76 9.80
CA TRP A 15 -17.19 -14.12 10.53
C TRP A 15 -17.14 -15.61 10.89
N LEU A 16 -18.27 -16.33 10.82
CA LEU A 16 -18.36 -17.74 11.14
C LEU A 16 -18.31 -18.58 9.87
N ILE A 17 -17.31 -19.45 9.75
CA ILE A 17 -17.17 -20.35 8.59
C ILE A 17 -17.08 -21.80 9.00
N TYR A 18 -17.66 -22.67 8.19
CA TYR A 18 -17.47 -24.12 8.29
C TYR A 18 -16.30 -24.54 7.41
N GLN A 19 -15.39 -25.35 7.96
CA GLN A 19 -14.34 -26.04 7.20
C GLN A 19 -14.60 -27.55 7.26
N GLU A 20 -14.75 -28.17 6.09
CA GLU A 20 -15.10 -29.58 5.95
C GLU A 20 -14.05 -30.48 6.64
N GLY A 21 -14.54 -31.45 7.42
CA GLY A 21 -13.69 -32.36 8.21
C GLY A 21 -13.04 -31.75 9.46
N GLN A 22 -13.17 -30.45 9.71
CA GLN A 22 -12.58 -29.78 10.88
C GLN A 22 -13.63 -29.18 11.82
N GLY A 23 -14.60 -28.43 11.29
CA GLY A 23 -15.64 -27.76 12.10
C GLY A 23 -15.70 -26.25 11.85
N MET A 24 -16.32 -25.52 12.79
CA MET A 24 -16.58 -24.08 12.65
C MET A 24 -15.43 -23.22 13.20
N PHE A 25 -15.08 -22.14 12.49
CA PHE A 25 -14.04 -21.17 12.87
C PHE A 25 -14.53 -19.73 12.80
N CYS A 26 -13.87 -18.86 13.57
CA CYS A 26 -14.01 -17.42 13.43
C CYS A 26 -12.92 -16.84 12.52
N LEU A 27 -13.29 -16.36 11.33
CA LEU A 27 -12.38 -15.76 10.35
C LEU A 27 -11.61 -14.56 10.89
N LEU A 28 -12.29 -13.69 11.65
CA LEU A 28 -11.71 -12.45 12.16
C LEU A 28 -10.61 -12.77 13.18
N CYS A 29 -10.93 -13.62 14.15
CA CYS A 29 -10.00 -13.96 15.20
C CYS A 29 -8.86 -14.88 14.72
N ARG A 30 -9.12 -15.76 13.75
CA ARG A 30 -8.08 -16.57 13.07
C ARG A 30 -7.10 -15.69 12.29
N ARG A 31 -7.55 -14.62 11.64
CA ARG A 31 -6.69 -13.71 10.87
C ARG A 31 -5.80 -12.84 11.75
N HIS A 32 -6.31 -12.38 12.89
CA HIS A 32 -5.60 -11.41 13.73
C HIS A 32 -4.87 -12.06 14.91
N SER A 33 -4.83 -13.41 14.98
CA SER A 33 -4.10 -14.20 15.99
C SER A 33 -4.22 -13.65 17.41
N THR A 34 -5.42 -13.16 17.78
CA THR A 34 -5.67 -12.60 19.10
C THR A 34 -5.81 -13.75 20.09
N SER A 35 -4.68 -14.29 20.55
CA SER A 35 -4.66 -15.25 21.65
C SER A 35 -4.55 -14.46 22.95
N ASP A 36 -5.67 -14.27 23.66
CA ASP A 36 -5.57 -13.94 25.08
C ASP A 36 -5.02 -15.18 25.78
N ASN A 37 -3.81 -15.09 26.33
CA ASN A 37 -3.14 -16.17 27.06
C ASN A 37 -3.94 -16.68 28.29
N GLN A 38 -5.05 -16.02 28.64
CA GLN A 38 -5.93 -16.37 29.75
C GLN A 38 -7.18 -17.14 29.31
N ASN A 39 -7.61 -17.02 28.05
CA ASN A 39 -8.83 -17.66 27.54
C ASN A 39 -8.49 -18.52 26.32
N LYS A 40 -8.45 -19.84 26.52
CA LYS A 40 -8.43 -20.83 25.42
C LYS A 40 -9.74 -20.75 24.64
N SER A 41 -9.97 -19.70 23.86
CA SER A 41 -11.17 -19.59 23.05
C SER A 41 -11.02 -20.47 21.80
N LYS A 42 -11.95 -21.41 21.68
CA LYS A 42 -11.94 -22.54 20.73
C LYS A 42 -12.34 -22.16 19.30
N TYR A 43 -11.95 -20.97 18.82
CA TYR A 43 -12.39 -20.47 17.52
C TYR A 43 -11.28 -19.85 16.65
N ASN A 44 -10.06 -19.68 17.20
CA ASN A 44 -8.90 -19.18 16.44
C ASN A 44 -8.05 -20.32 15.88
N LEU A 45 -7.77 -21.30 16.75
CA LEU A 45 -6.83 -22.40 16.51
C LEU A 45 -7.53 -23.75 16.44
N GLU A 46 -8.44 -24.01 17.36
CA GLU A 46 -9.27 -25.22 17.37
C GLU A 46 -10.63 -24.92 16.74
N PRO A 47 -11.17 -25.79 15.86
CA PRO A 47 -12.53 -25.68 15.37
C PRO A 47 -13.55 -26.10 16.43
N ALA A 48 -14.70 -25.43 16.45
CA ALA A 48 -15.85 -25.94 17.19
C ALA A 48 -16.53 -27.06 16.40
N ILE A 49 -16.38 -28.30 16.89
CA ILE A 49 -16.93 -29.52 16.27
C ILE A 49 -18.40 -29.74 16.67
N ARG A 50 -18.83 -29.24 17.84
CA ARG A 50 -20.23 -29.35 18.31
C ARG A 50 -20.94 -28.01 18.20
N PHE A 51 -22.03 -27.98 17.44
CA PHE A 51 -22.84 -26.79 17.23
C PHE A 51 -23.68 -26.47 18.48
N LYS A 52 -23.27 -25.48 19.27
CA LYS A 52 -24.03 -24.96 20.41
C LYS A 52 -24.20 -23.45 20.28
N TRP A 53 -25.44 -23.01 20.09
CA TRP A 53 -25.78 -21.59 19.90
C TRP A 53 -25.21 -20.67 20.99
N LYS A 54 -25.40 -21.04 22.28
CA LYS A 54 -24.86 -20.29 23.42
C LYS A 54 -23.35 -20.04 23.34
N ALA A 55 -22.59 -21.01 22.81
CA ALA A 55 -21.14 -20.87 22.70
C ALA A 55 -20.71 -19.91 21.59
N PHE A 56 -21.56 -19.66 20.57
CA PHE A 56 -21.32 -18.62 19.57
C PHE A 56 -21.66 -17.24 20.10
N GLU A 57 -22.78 -17.12 20.82
CA GLU A 57 -23.18 -15.87 21.46
C GLU A 57 -22.14 -15.40 22.49
N GLU A 58 -21.61 -16.33 23.30
CA GLU A 58 -20.49 -16.06 24.21
C GLU A 58 -19.21 -15.64 23.47
N HIS A 59 -18.91 -16.23 22.31
CA HIS A 59 -17.74 -15.86 21.51
C HIS A 59 -17.91 -14.50 20.82
N ALA A 60 -19.07 -14.23 20.22
CA ALA A 60 -19.37 -12.96 19.56
C ALA A 60 -19.25 -11.78 20.53
N ASN A 61 -19.65 -11.98 21.79
CA ASN A 61 -19.52 -11.00 22.87
C ASN A 61 -18.17 -11.06 23.61
N SER A 62 -17.24 -11.93 23.20
CA SER A 62 -15.94 -12.06 23.85
C SER A 62 -15.03 -10.87 23.54
N GLN A 63 -14.20 -10.49 24.52
CA GLN A 63 -13.17 -9.46 24.35
C GLN A 63 -12.24 -9.75 23.16
N GLN A 64 -11.94 -11.03 22.93
CA GLN A 64 -11.09 -11.46 21.84
C GLN A 64 -11.69 -11.17 20.46
N HIS A 65 -13.01 -11.38 20.30
CA HIS A 65 -13.71 -11.08 19.07
C HIS A 65 -13.81 -9.57 18.84
N ALA A 66 -14.11 -8.80 19.89
CA ALA A 66 -14.08 -7.34 19.85
C ALA A 66 -12.69 -6.79 19.47
N ALA A 67 -11.61 -7.39 19.99
CA ALA A 67 -10.24 -7.04 19.63
C ALA A 67 -9.93 -7.35 18.16
N ALA A 68 -10.38 -8.50 17.65
CA ALA A 68 -10.21 -8.87 16.24
C ALA A 68 -11.00 -7.94 15.29
N ILE A 69 -12.21 -7.53 15.66
CA ILE A 69 -12.99 -6.52 14.94
C ILE A 69 -12.24 -5.19 14.91
N THR A 70 -11.76 -4.72 16.07
CA THR A 70 -10.99 -3.48 16.17
C THR A 70 -9.73 -3.53 15.31
N ALA A 71 -8.96 -4.62 15.37
CA ALA A 71 -7.78 -4.82 14.54
C ALA A 71 -8.10 -4.80 13.03
N LYS A 72 -9.24 -5.40 12.63
CA LYS A 72 -9.69 -5.36 11.23
C LYS A 72 -10.04 -3.96 10.76
N LEU A 73 -10.75 -3.20 11.61
CA LEU A 73 -11.12 -1.81 11.32
C LEU A 73 -9.89 -0.90 11.25
N LEU A 74 -8.97 -1.01 12.22
CA LEU A 74 -7.70 -0.28 12.22
C LEU A 74 -6.86 -0.60 10.99
N SER A 75 -6.78 -1.87 10.58
CA SER A 75 -6.10 -2.27 9.35
C SER A 75 -6.71 -1.60 8.11
N ARG A 76 -8.04 -1.54 8.00
CA ARG A 76 -8.71 -0.83 6.89
C ARG A 76 -8.41 0.66 6.91
N VAL A 77 -8.53 1.31 8.07
CA VAL A 77 -8.25 2.74 8.23
C VAL A 77 -6.79 3.03 7.85
N SER A 78 -5.84 2.20 8.28
CA SER A 78 -4.43 2.33 7.91
C SER A 78 -4.23 2.22 6.40
N THR A 79 -4.91 1.27 5.72
CA THR A 79 -4.82 1.14 4.26
C THR A 79 -5.39 2.38 3.55
N PHE A 80 -6.53 2.89 4.00
CA PHE A 80 -7.12 4.10 3.41
C PHE A 80 -6.27 5.34 3.65
N GLU A 81 -5.68 5.48 4.84
CA GLU A 81 -4.77 6.58 5.17
C GLU A 81 -3.51 6.53 4.30
N GLU A 82 -2.94 5.33 4.05
CA GLU A 82 -1.80 5.17 3.16
C GLU A 82 -2.15 5.53 1.70
N VAL A 83 -3.33 5.13 1.22
CA VAL A 83 -3.84 5.54 -0.11
C VAL A 83 -3.99 7.06 -0.20
N ARG A 84 -4.51 7.70 0.86
CA ARG A 84 -4.66 9.16 0.88
C ARG A 84 -3.29 9.86 0.83
N LYS A 85 -2.32 9.40 1.62
CA LYS A 85 -0.94 9.91 1.57
C LYS A 85 -0.30 9.76 0.20
N ILE A 86 -0.53 8.64 -0.49
CA ILE A 86 -0.05 8.43 -1.86
C ILE A 86 -0.62 9.49 -2.81
N GLU A 87 -1.92 9.77 -2.72
CA GLU A 87 -2.58 10.76 -3.59
C GLU A 87 -2.12 12.18 -3.26
N ASP A 88 -2.06 12.54 -1.97
CA ASP A 88 -1.63 13.86 -1.50
C ASP A 88 -0.17 14.17 -1.89
N ALA A 89 0.71 13.16 -1.84
CA ALA A 89 2.13 13.32 -2.17
C ALA A 89 2.45 13.15 -3.66
N LYS A 90 1.48 12.75 -4.49
CA LYS A 90 1.72 12.31 -5.87
C LYS A 90 2.47 13.35 -6.68
N ASP A 91 1.92 14.55 -6.81
CA ASP A 91 2.49 15.60 -7.66
C ASP A 91 3.89 16.02 -7.20
N ASP A 92 4.09 16.15 -5.89
CA ASP A 92 5.39 16.47 -5.29
C ASP A 92 6.44 15.38 -5.55
N VAL A 93 6.05 14.10 -5.43
CA VAL A 93 6.91 12.95 -5.72
C VAL A 93 7.32 12.92 -7.19
N TYR A 94 6.38 13.15 -8.12
CA TYR A 94 6.71 13.23 -9.55
C TYR A 94 7.60 14.43 -9.86
N TYR A 95 7.30 15.60 -9.29
CA TYR A 95 8.10 16.81 -9.47
C TYR A 95 9.55 16.59 -9.01
N LYS A 96 9.75 16.11 -7.78
CA LYS A 96 11.08 15.82 -7.21
C LYS A 96 11.83 14.79 -8.06
N THR A 97 11.15 13.73 -8.48
CA THR A 97 11.74 12.68 -9.31
C THR A 97 12.22 13.21 -10.66
N LEU A 98 11.38 13.99 -11.36
CA LEU A 98 11.72 14.62 -12.64
C LEU A 98 12.84 15.67 -12.47
N LEU A 99 12.85 16.41 -11.36
CA LEU A 99 13.92 17.34 -11.02
C LEU A 99 15.26 16.61 -10.84
N THR A 100 15.26 15.46 -10.16
CA THR A 100 16.45 14.60 -10.04
C THR A 100 16.93 14.09 -11.41
N MET A 101 16.02 13.67 -12.30
CA MET A 101 16.38 13.26 -13.67
C MET A 101 17.02 14.41 -14.45
N LYS A 102 16.43 15.61 -14.36
CA LYS A 102 16.98 16.81 -14.98
C LYS A 102 18.37 17.15 -14.43
N TRP A 103 18.56 17.04 -13.11
CA TRP A 103 19.84 17.29 -12.47
C TRP A 103 20.92 16.31 -12.93
N ILE A 104 20.63 15.00 -12.94
CA ILE A 104 21.52 13.98 -13.50
C ILE A 104 21.94 14.32 -14.94
N SER A 105 20.96 14.70 -15.75
CA SER A 105 21.19 15.05 -17.16
C SER A 105 22.10 16.28 -17.28
N LYS A 106 21.91 17.28 -16.41
CA LYS A 106 22.71 18.51 -16.38
C LYS A 106 24.15 18.26 -15.92
N GLU A 107 24.35 17.40 -14.93
CA GLU A 107 25.66 17.04 -14.38
C GLU A 107 26.36 15.92 -15.19
N GLU A 108 25.81 15.56 -16.35
CA GLU A 108 26.35 14.52 -17.24
C GLU A 108 26.53 13.14 -16.56
N ILE A 109 25.73 12.88 -15.51
CA ILE A 109 25.75 11.62 -14.80
C ILE A 109 25.02 10.56 -15.64
N SER A 110 25.58 9.36 -15.71
CA SER A 110 24.96 8.26 -16.45
C SER A 110 23.58 7.89 -15.89
N ASN A 111 22.56 7.84 -16.75
CA ASN A 111 21.17 7.51 -16.38
C ASN A 111 21.01 6.18 -15.62
N LYS A 112 21.97 5.24 -15.78
CA LYS A 112 22.01 3.99 -15.00
C LYS A 112 22.11 4.21 -13.48
N LYS A 113 22.57 5.38 -13.05
CA LYS A 113 22.68 5.78 -11.64
C LYS A 113 21.40 6.37 -11.07
N PHE A 114 20.38 6.60 -11.90
CA PHE A 114 19.13 7.22 -11.47
C PHE A 114 18.43 6.42 -10.37
N THR A 115 18.24 5.11 -10.55
CA THR A 115 17.57 4.27 -9.54
C THR A 115 18.33 4.27 -8.22
N SER A 116 19.66 4.10 -8.26
CA SER A 116 20.49 4.16 -7.05
C SER A 116 20.47 5.54 -6.38
N LEU A 117 20.33 6.62 -7.15
CA LEU A 117 20.21 7.97 -6.59
C LEU A 117 18.85 8.18 -5.92
N LEU A 118 17.76 7.68 -6.53
CA LEU A 118 16.44 7.72 -5.90
C LEU A 118 16.40 6.93 -4.58
N GLU A 119 17.08 5.78 -4.52
CA GLU A 119 17.21 5.00 -3.29
C GLU A 119 17.94 5.78 -2.20
N LEU A 120 19.05 6.45 -2.54
CA LEU A 120 19.78 7.32 -1.62
C LEU A 120 18.90 8.48 -1.12
N LEU A 121 18.21 9.17 -2.04
CA LEU A 121 17.34 10.29 -1.69
C LEU A 121 16.18 9.85 -0.78
N GLN A 122 15.63 8.66 -1.01
CA GLN A 122 14.60 8.08 -0.16
C GLN A 122 15.11 7.81 1.26
N GLN A 123 16.38 7.43 1.43
CA GLN A 123 16.97 7.19 2.76
C GLN A 123 17.32 8.48 3.51
N VAL A 124 17.74 9.54 2.81
CA VAL A 124 18.26 10.76 3.43
C VAL A 124 17.17 11.75 3.80
N SER A 125 16.17 11.97 2.92
CA SER A 125 15.21 13.06 3.15
C SER A 125 13.88 12.98 2.40
N LEU A 126 13.71 12.06 1.45
CA LEU A 126 12.53 12.01 0.57
C LEU A 126 11.77 10.69 0.75
N GLU A 127 11.25 10.44 1.95
CA GLU A 127 10.57 9.17 2.28
C GLU A 127 9.42 8.86 1.30
N ASP A 128 8.65 9.89 0.92
CA ASP A 128 7.50 9.77 0.02
C ASP A 128 7.87 9.37 -1.42
N ILE A 129 9.15 9.44 -1.82
CA ILE A 129 9.61 8.90 -3.11
C ILE A 129 9.30 7.39 -3.22
N LYS A 130 9.09 6.68 -2.11
CA LYS A 130 8.60 5.29 -2.11
C LYS A 130 7.28 5.11 -2.88
N TYR A 131 6.46 6.15 -2.99
CA TYR A 131 5.20 6.12 -3.72
C TYR A 131 5.35 6.32 -5.23
N PHE A 132 6.55 6.67 -5.71
CA PHE A 132 6.85 6.71 -7.14
C PHE A 132 6.86 5.31 -7.75
N LYS A 133 5.81 4.98 -8.53
CA LYS A 133 5.60 3.61 -9.05
C LYS A 133 6.39 3.29 -10.33
N HIS A 134 6.87 4.29 -11.07
CA HIS A 134 7.50 4.10 -12.38
C HIS A 134 9.01 3.83 -12.30
N ARG A 135 9.42 2.89 -11.46
CA ARG A 135 10.83 2.52 -11.25
C ARG A 135 11.35 1.43 -12.19
N SER A 136 10.49 0.89 -13.05
CA SER A 136 10.90 -0.14 -14.01
C SER A 136 11.94 0.42 -15.00
N ALA A 137 12.85 -0.42 -15.47
CA ALA A 137 13.86 0.00 -16.44
C ALA A 137 13.24 0.58 -17.73
N GLY A 138 12.10 0.04 -18.16
CA GLY A 138 11.33 0.55 -19.30
C GLY A 138 10.78 1.96 -19.05
N SER A 139 10.09 2.16 -17.93
CA SER A 139 9.53 3.46 -17.56
C SER A 139 10.61 4.53 -17.38
N VAL A 140 11.71 4.19 -16.70
CA VAL A 140 12.85 5.10 -16.52
C VAL A 140 13.44 5.51 -17.87
N ARG A 141 13.62 4.55 -18.79
CA ARG A 141 14.11 4.83 -20.14
C ARG A 141 13.17 5.77 -20.90
N GLU A 142 11.86 5.50 -20.89
CA GLU A 142 10.85 6.35 -21.54
C GLU A 142 10.87 7.78 -20.99
N MET A 143 10.96 7.93 -19.67
CA MET A 143 11.05 9.25 -19.04
C MET A 143 12.31 10.01 -19.45
N PHE A 144 13.48 9.37 -19.48
CA PHE A 144 14.71 10.01 -19.95
C PHE A 144 14.63 10.40 -21.43
N LEU A 145 14.00 9.57 -22.27
CA LEU A 145 13.78 9.91 -23.69
C LEU A 145 12.86 11.12 -23.84
N LEU A 146 11.76 11.17 -23.07
CA LEU A 146 10.83 12.29 -23.06
C LEU A 146 11.52 13.58 -22.61
N ILE A 147 12.19 13.56 -21.45
CA ILE A 147 12.94 14.72 -20.93
C ILE A 147 14.00 15.17 -21.94
N GLY A 148 14.76 14.24 -22.50
CA GLY A 148 15.78 14.55 -23.52
C GLY A 148 15.18 15.19 -24.77
N SER A 149 14.01 14.73 -25.22
CA SER A 149 13.31 15.33 -26.36
C SER A 149 12.84 16.77 -26.08
N ILE A 150 12.34 17.03 -24.87
CA ILE A 150 11.90 18.37 -24.44
C ILE A 150 13.10 19.31 -24.33
N LEU A 151 14.19 18.87 -23.69
CA LEU A 151 15.42 19.65 -23.55
C LEU A 151 16.03 19.98 -24.92
N LYS A 152 16.06 19.01 -25.83
CA LYS A 152 16.53 19.24 -27.21
C LYS A 152 15.67 20.27 -27.93
N ALA A 153 14.35 20.15 -27.86
CA ALA A 153 13.44 21.09 -28.50
C ALA A 153 13.63 22.52 -27.96
N GLN A 154 13.76 22.65 -26.63
CA GLN A 154 14.05 23.93 -25.98
C GLN A 154 15.38 24.53 -26.46
N LEU A 155 16.44 23.73 -26.49
CA LEU A 155 17.76 24.17 -26.95
C LEU A 155 17.72 24.65 -28.42
N VAL A 156 17.06 23.90 -29.31
CA VAL A 156 16.91 24.28 -30.72
C VAL A 156 16.16 25.61 -30.85
N HIS A 157 15.06 25.75 -30.11
CA HIS A 157 14.30 27.00 -30.08
C HIS A 157 15.16 28.18 -29.58
N ASP A 158 15.92 27.99 -28.51
CA ASP A 158 16.75 29.05 -27.92
C ASP A 158 17.88 29.46 -28.87
N ILE A 159 18.52 28.49 -29.55
CA ILE A 159 19.51 28.76 -30.60
C ILE A 159 18.89 29.55 -31.76
N SER A 160 17.68 29.18 -32.22
CA SER A 160 16.99 29.88 -33.31
C SER A 160 16.66 31.33 -32.96
N LYS A 161 16.38 31.62 -31.69
CA LYS A 161 16.10 32.98 -31.20
C LYS A 161 17.34 33.82 -30.97
N ALA A 162 18.48 33.19 -30.67
CA ALA A 162 19.71 33.89 -30.32
C ALA A 162 20.30 34.73 -31.47
N LYS A 163 19.82 34.60 -32.73
CA LYS A 163 20.34 35.29 -33.93
C LYS A 163 21.87 35.20 -34.07
N CYS A 164 22.51 34.18 -33.49
CA CYS A 164 23.97 34.02 -33.53
C CYS A 164 24.47 33.21 -34.74
N PHE A 165 23.56 32.75 -35.59
CA PHE A 165 23.89 32.03 -36.83
C PHE A 165 23.10 32.64 -37.99
N ASP A 166 23.41 33.89 -38.32
CA ASP A 166 23.12 34.43 -39.65
C ASP A 166 24.16 33.81 -40.61
N PHE A 167 23.72 32.83 -41.41
CA PHE A 167 24.42 32.42 -42.63
C PHE A 167 23.83 33.15 -43.82
#